data_AF-A0A1W5ZWR3-F1
#
_entry.id   AF-A0A1W5ZWR3-F1
#
_cell.length_a   1.000
_cell.length_b   1.000
_cell.length_c   1.000
_cell.angle_alpha   90.00
_cell.angle_beta   90.00
_cell.angle_gamma   90.00
#
_symmetry.space_group_name_H-M   'P 1'
#
loop_
_entity.id
_entity.type
_entity.pdbx_description
1 polymer ?
#
loop_
_entity_poly.entity_id
_entity_poly.type
_entity_poly.pdbx_seq_one_letter_code
_entity_poly.pdbx_strand_id
1 'polypeptide(L)'
;MAKSITKIKKYEKTREEQVESDTAEVREAVADNKEAILKGINLLQALNEGGTLDTASAFTKTKKEALENVVQEISKDRYTPLLENLPELIFLLGEIDVKALRDLSNRLNQGLEAMNADGPEQKTSIFDLAKALKDPEINRSITMLLQFLRGMGQK
;
A
#
# COMPACT_ATOMS: atom_id res chain seq x y z
N MET A 1 -23.05 5.00 -79.11
CA MET A 1 -22.93 5.97 -78.01
C MET A 1 -23.71 5.42 -76.82
N ALA A 2 -23.03 5.07 -75.72
CA ALA A 2 -23.68 4.50 -74.53
C ALA A 2 -24.16 5.62 -73.59
N LYS A 3 -25.38 5.50 -73.06
CA LYS A 3 -25.98 6.48 -72.14
C LYS A 3 -25.31 6.43 -70.77
N SER A 4 -24.93 7.59 -70.23
CA SER A 4 -24.33 7.71 -68.89
C SER A 4 -25.27 7.26 -67.78
N ILE A 5 -24.73 6.50 -66.83
CA ILE A 5 -25.41 6.05 -65.62
C ILE A 5 -25.54 7.27 -64.67
N THR A 6 -26.78 7.70 -64.40
CA THR A 6 -27.08 8.91 -63.62
C THR A 6 -27.50 8.65 -62.18
N LYS A 7 -27.48 7.40 -61.70
CA LYS A 7 -27.80 7.07 -60.30
C LYS A 7 -26.85 5.99 -59.76
N ILE A 8 -25.90 6.42 -58.94
CA ILE A 8 -25.13 5.53 -58.06
C ILE A 8 -25.94 5.40 -56.78
N LYS A 9 -26.56 4.24 -56.54
CA LYS A 9 -27.16 3.93 -55.23
C LYS A 9 -26.02 3.55 -54.28
N LYS A 10 -25.87 4.31 -53.20
CA LYS A 10 -24.93 4.00 -52.12
C LYS A 10 -25.43 2.72 -51.44
N TYR A 11 -24.59 1.68 -51.39
CA TYR A 11 -24.92 0.45 -50.66
C TYR A 11 -24.84 0.78 -49.17
N GLU A 12 -25.99 0.91 -48.51
CA GLU A 12 -26.06 1.05 -47.06
C GLU A 12 -26.17 -0.35 -46.48
N LYS A 13 -25.14 -0.78 -45.74
CA LYS A 13 -25.15 -2.06 -45.03
C LYS A 13 -26.40 -2.11 -44.16
N THR A 14 -27.18 -3.17 -44.32
CA THR A 14 -28.31 -3.44 -43.45
C THR A 14 -27.81 -3.75 -42.03
N ARG A 15 -28.66 -3.54 -41.02
CA ARG A 15 -28.31 -3.82 -39.62
C ARG A 15 -27.85 -5.28 -39.41
N GLU A 16 -28.41 -6.22 -40.17
CA GLU A 16 -28.03 -7.62 -40.13
C GLU A 16 -26.61 -7.84 -40.67
N GLU A 17 -26.27 -7.26 -41.83
CA GLU A 17 -24.91 -7.32 -42.39
C GLU A 17 -23.86 -6.63 -41.48
N GLN A 18 -24.26 -5.58 -40.77
CA GLN A 18 -23.40 -4.90 -39.78
C GLN A 18 -23.12 -5.83 -38.59
N VAL A 19 -24.17 -6.42 -38.00
CA VAL A 19 -24.03 -7.33 -36.85
C VAL A 19 -23.18 -8.56 -37.21
N GLU A 20 -23.36 -9.12 -38.40
CA GLU A 20 -22.58 -10.28 -38.86
C GLU A 20 -21.10 -9.92 -39.04
N SER A 21 -20.81 -8.76 -39.63
CA SER A 21 -19.45 -8.22 -39.77
C SER A 21 -18.79 -7.99 -38.41
N ASP A 22 -19.49 -7.31 -37.49
CA ASP A 22 -18.96 -6.99 -36.16
C ASP A 22 -18.73 -8.27 -35.35
N THR A 23 -19.60 -9.28 -35.49
CA THR A 23 -19.44 -10.57 -34.79
C THR A 23 -18.24 -11.36 -35.33
N ALA A 24 -17.98 -11.30 -36.64
CA ALA A 24 -16.82 -11.93 -37.25
C ALA A 24 -15.52 -11.26 -36.79
N GLU A 25 -15.48 -9.93 -36.77
CA GLU A 25 -14.34 -9.15 -36.29
C GLU A 25 -14.03 -9.43 -34.81
N VAL A 26 -15.06 -9.49 -33.95
CA VAL A 26 -14.88 -9.85 -32.54
C VAL A 26 -14.36 -11.29 -32.38
N ARG A 27 -14.84 -12.24 -33.20
CA ARG A 27 -14.35 -13.63 -33.17
C ARG A 27 -12.88 -13.73 -33.56
N GLU A 28 -12.47 -13.00 -34.59
CA GLU A 28 -11.09 -12.97 -35.07
C GLU A 28 -10.17 -12.35 -34.01
N ALA A 29 -10.55 -11.20 -33.45
CA ALA A 29 -9.81 -10.56 -32.36
C ALA A 29 -9.67 -11.48 -31.13
N VAL A 30 -10.70 -12.25 -30.78
CA VAL A 30 -10.64 -13.24 -29.70
C VAL A 30 -9.72 -14.41 -30.04
N ALA A 31 -9.72 -14.88 -31.29
CA ALA A 31 -8.86 -15.96 -31.74
C ALA A 31 -7.38 -15.55 -31.72
N ASP A 32 -7.06 -14.36 -32.21
CA ASP A 32 -5.70 -13.81 -32.25
C ASP A 32 -5.14 -13.55 -30.84
N ASN A 33 -6.01 -13.19 -29.90
CA ASN A 33 -5.63 -12.89 -28.51
C ASN A 33 -5.92 -14.05 -27.54
N LYS A 34 -6.12 -15.28 -28.05
CA LYS A 34 -6.51 -16.46 -27.26
C LYS A 34 -5.65 -16.63 -26.00
N GLU A 35 -4.32 -16.53 -26.12
CA GLU A 35 -3.42 -16.75 -24.99
C GLU A 35 -3.56 -15.68 -23.91
N ALA A 36 -3.65 -14.40 -24.31
CA ALA A 36 -3.83 -13.29 -23.38
C ALA A 36 -5.20 -13.38 -22.66
N ILE A 37 -6.24 -13.75 -23.40
CA ILE A 37 -7.58 -13.97 -22.84
C ILE A 37 -7.57 -15.11 -21.82
N LEU A 38 -6.94 -16.25 -22.16
CA LEU A 38 -6.84 -17.39 -21.23
C LEU A 38 -6.04 -17.03 -19.97
N LYS A 39 -4.96 -16.25 -20.10
CA LYS A 39 -4.21 -15.73 -18.93
C LYS A 39 -5.08 -14.80 -18.08
N GLY A 40 -5.86 -13.92 -18.70
CA GLY A 40 -6.81 -13.06 -18.01
C GLY A 40 -7.88 -13.85 -17.27
N ILE A 41 -8.45 -14.90 -17.90
CA ILE A 41 -9.42 -15.80 -17.27
C ILE A 41 -8.79 -16.51 -16.06
N ASN A 42 -7.58 -17.04 -16.20
CA ASN A 42 -6.88 -17.70 -15.08
C ASN A 42 -6.60 -16.73 -13.92
N LEU A 43 -6.22 -15.48 -14.22
CA LEU A 43 -6.03 -14.44 -13.21
C LEU A 43 -7.36 -14.14 -12.49
N LEU A 44 -8.44 -13.92 -13.24
CA LEU A 44 -9.76 -13.70 -12.67
C LEU A 44 -10.22 -14.89 -11.82
N GLN A 45 -9.95 -16.11 -12.26
CA GLN A 45 -10.27 -17.31 -11.49
C GLN A 45 -9.49 -17.36 -10.17
N ALA A 46 -8.18 -17.10 -10.19
CA ALA A 46 -7.37 -17.04 -8.97
C ALA A 46 -7.85 -15.95 -7.99
N LEU A 47 -8.22 -14.78 -8.50
CA LEU A 47 -8.78 -13.69 -7.70
C LEU A 47 -10.16 -14.04 -7.13
N ASN A 48 -10.94 -14.88 -7.82
CA ASN A 48 -12.26 -15.34 -7.39
C ASN A 48 -12.13 -16.39 -6.28
N GLU A 49 -11.27 -17.39 -6.47
CA GLU A 49 -11.00 -18.43 -5.48
C GLU A 49 -10.48 -17.84 -4.15
N GLY A 50 -9.69 -16.77 -4.22
CA GLY A 50 -9.21 -16.03 -3.05
C GLY A 50 -10.21 -15.04 -2.43
N GLY A 51 -11.47 -14.97 -2.90
CA GLY A 51 -12.49 -14.02 -2.40
C GLY A 51 -12.18 -12.53 -2.66
N THR A 52 -11.15 -12.25 -3.46
CA THR A 52 -10.68 -10.89 -3.75
C THR A 52 -11.62 -10.19 -4.72
N LEU A 53 -12.17 -10.92 -5.70
CA LEU A 53 -13.17 -10.38 -6.64
C LEU A 53 -14.47 -9.95 -5.94
N ASP A 54 -14.93 -10.72 -4.96
CA ASP A 54 -16.11 -10.36 -4.16
C ASP A 54 -15.85 -9.12 -3.31
N THR A 55 -14.65 -9.05 -2.70
CA THR A 55 -14.22 -7.89 -1.90
C THR A 55 -14.10 -6.63 -2.75
N ALA A 56 -13.46 -6.71 -3.92
CA ALA A 56 -13.35 -5.59 -4.86
C ALA A 56 -14.73 -5.15 -5.39
N SER A 57 -15.62 -6.10 -5.67
CA SER A 57 -17.00 -5.84 -6.10
C SER A 57 -17.85 -5.19 -4.99
N ALA A 58 -17.65 -5.58 -3.74
CA ALA A 58 -18.31 -4.96 -2.59
C ALA A 58 -17.78 -3.54 -2.36
N PHE A 59 -16.46 -3.35 -2.45
CA PHE A 59 -15.81 -2.07 -2.25
C PHE A 59 -16.18 -1.03 -3.32
N THR A 60 -16.31 -1.45 -4.58
CA THR A 60 -16.76 -0.55 -5.67
C THR A 60 -18.22 -0.12 -5.57
N LYS A 61 -19.06 -0.89 -4.86
CA LYS A 61 -20.43 -0.45 -4.50
C LYS A 61 -20.42 0.62 -3.41
N THR A 62 -19.34 0.73 -2.63
CA THR A 62 -19.18 1.69 -1.54
C THR A 62 -18.42 2.93 -2.03
N LYS A 63 -19.17 3.96 -2.48
CA LYS A 63 -18.71 5.35 -2.78
C LYS A 63 -17.43 5.50 -3.64
N LYS A 64 -17.65 5.65 -4.95
CA LYS A 64 -16.61 5.97 -5.96
C LYS A 64 -15.81 7.25 -5.67
N GLU A 65 -16.43 8.29 -5.12
CA GLU A 65 -15.79 9.61 -4.92
C GLU A 65 -14.67 9.61 -3.87
N ALA A 66 -14.82 8.82 -2.79
CA ALA A 66 -13.78 8.72 -1.77
C ALA A 66 -12.55 7.98 -2.29
N LEU A 67 -12.78 6.98 -3.13
CA LEU A 67 -11.75 6.17 -3.75
C LEU A 67 -10.92 6.95 -4.77
N GLU A 68 -11.57 7.75 -5.60
CA GLU A 68 -10.89 8.57 -6.59
C GLU A 68 -9.90 9.52 -5.93
N ASN A 69 -10.32 10.21 -4.86
CA ASN A 69 -9.44 11.12 -4.14
C ASN A 69 -8.25 10.41 -3.47
N VAL A 70 -8.46 9.21 -2.93
CA VAL A 70 -7.39 8.42 -2.29
C VAL A 70 -6.39 7.90 -3.33
N VAL A 71 -6.89 7.37 -4.45
CA VAL A 71 -6.03 6.87 -5.54
C VAL A 71 -5.25 8.03 -6.15
N GLN A 72 -5.89 9.18 -6.40
CA GLN A 72 -5.21 10.38 -6.89
C GLN A 72 -4.17 10.89 -5.89
N GLU A 73 -4.45 10.85 -4.59
CA GLU A 73 -3.50 11.28 -3.56
C GLU A 73 -2.28 10.35 -3.52
N ILE A 74 -2.48 9.03 -3.43
CA ILE A 74 -1.39 8.03 -3.37
C ILE A 74 -0.56 8.00 -4.66
N SER A 75 -1.19 8.35 -5.80
CA SER A 75 -0.48 8.43 -7.09
C SER A 75 0.38 9.69 -7.25
N LYS A 76 0.38 10.61 -6.28
CA LYS A 76 1.27 11.78 -6.33
C LYS A 76 2.72 11.37 -6.14
N ASP A 77 3.63 12.04 -6.86
CA ASP A 77 5.08 11.79 -6.83
C ASP A 77 5.69 11.78 -5.42
N ARG A 78 5.09 12.52 -4.48
CA ARG A 78 5.52 12.56 -3.08
C ARG A 78 5.46 11.18 -2.38
N TYR A 79 4.65 10.25 -2.87
CA TYR A 79 4.50 8.91 -2.31
C TYR A 79 5.21 7.84 -3.16
N THR A 80 5.75 8.18 -4.33
CA THR A 80 6.53 7.24 -5.17
C THR A 80 7.63 6.54 -4.38
N PRO A 81 8.45 7.22 -3.55
CA PRO A 81 9.46 6.54 -2.75
C PRO A 81 8.87 5.55 -1.75
N LEU A 82 7.69 5.83 -1.18
CA LEU A 82 7.02 4.91 -0.26
C LEU A 82 6.54 3.64 -0.98
N LEU A 83 6.00 3.79 -2.19
CA LEU A 83 5.52 2.67 -3.01
C LEU A 83 6.67 1.81 -3.53
N GLU A 84 7.76 2.44 -3.96
CA GLU A 84 8.97 1.75 -4.42
C GLU A 84 9.61 0.92 -3.31
N ASN A 85 9.63 1.44 -2.07
CA ASN A 85 10.22 0.77 -0.91
C ASN A 85 9.21 -0.05 -0.10
N LEU A 86 7.95 -0.17 -0.56
CA LEU A 86 6.90 -0.88 0.19
C LEU A 86 7.26 -2.36 0.44
N PRO A 87 7.81 -3.12 -0.54
CA PRO A 87 8.24 -4.50 -0.30
C PRO A 87 9.31 -4.59 0.79
N GLU A 88 10.33 -3.74 0.75
CA GLU A 88 11.40 -3.68 1.74
C GLU A 88 10.86 -3.33 3.14
N LEU A 89 9.90 -2.41 3.21
CA LEU A 89 9.22 -2.07 4.46
C LEU A 89 8.43 -3.26 5.03
N ILE A 90 7.76 -4.05 4.18
CA ILE A 90 7.04 -5.26 4.61
C ILE A 90 8.01 -6.31 5.15
N PHE A 91 9.14 -6.54 4.48
CA PHE A 91 10.17 -7.47 4.98
C PHE A 91 10.78 -6.99 6.29
N LEU A 92 11.13 -5.70 6.38
CA LEU A 92 11.65 -5.10 7.59
C LEU A 92 10.68 -5.24 8.77
N LEU A 93 9.38 -5.06 8.54
CA LEU A 93 8.36 -5.28 9.57
C LEU A 93 8.28 -6.74 10.04
N GLY A 94 8.64 -7.70 9.18
CA GLY A 94 8.77 -9.11 9.55
C GLY A 94 10.02 -9.42 10.39
N GLU A 95 11.07 -8.63 10.23
CA GLU A 95 12.34 -8.77 10.98
C GLU A 95 12.32 -8.01 12.32
N ILE A 96 11.55 -6.93 12.41
CA ILE A 96 11.41 -6.14 13.64
C ILE A 96 10.60 -6.90 14.70
N ASP A 97 11.13 -6.99 15.91
CA ASP A 97 10.33 -7.41 17.07
C ASP A 97 9.36 -6.29 17.47
N VAL A 98 8.14 -6.37 16.94
CA VAL A 98 7.04 -5.43 17.21
C VAL A 98 6.70 -5.37 18.70
N LYS A 99 6.86 -6.46 19.46
CA LYS A 99 6.57 -6.47 20.91
C LYS A 99 7.63 -5.66 21.66
N ALA A 100 8.91 -5.85 21.32
CA ALA A 100 10.00 -5.08 21.91
C ALA A 100 9.87 -3.58 21.59
N LEU A 101 9.52 -3.24 20.35
CA LEU A 101 9.28 -1.84 19.94
C LEU A 101 8.13 -1.21 20.73
N ARG A 102 7.04 -1.95 20.93
CA ARG A 102 5.89 -1.48 21.70
C ARG A 102 6.24 -1.27 23.18
N ASP A 103 6.99 -2.19 23.78
CA ASP A 103 7.45 -2.03 25.17
C ASP A 103 8.35 -0.81 25.32
N LEU A 104 9.29 -0.61 24.39
CA LEU A 104 10.14 0.57 24.35
C LEU A 104 9.32 1.86 24.22
N SER A 105 8.35 1.90 23.29
CA SER A 105 7.46 3.04 23.11
C SER A 105 6.66 3.36 24.37
N ASN A 106 6.14 2.35 25.06
CA ASN A 106 5.39 2.55 26.30
C ASN A 106 6.28 3.17 27.40
N ARG A 107 7.50 2.66 27.56
CA ARG A 107 8.48 3.19 28.52
C ARG A 107 8.89 4.63 28.20
N LEU A 108 9.07 4.95 26.91
CA LEU A 108 9.36 6.32 26.48
C LEU A 108 8.21 7.27 26.82
N ASN A 109 6.96 6.86 26.57
CA ASN A 109 5.79 7.65 26.92
C ASN A 109 5.69 7.90 28.43
N GLN A 110 5.93 6.87 29.26
CA GLN A 110 5.97 7.02 30.72
C GLN A 110 7.07 8.00 31.16
N GLY A 111 8.25 7.96 30.53
CA GLY A 111 9.32 8.92 30.80
C GLY A 111 8.94 10.36 30.43
N LEU A 112 8.25 10.55 29.30
CA LEU A 112 7.72 11.86 28.90
C LEU A 112 6.66 12.38 29.88
N GLU A 113 5.78 11.52 30.37
CA GLU A 113 4.79 11.86 31.40
C GLU A 113 5.47 12.28 32.71
N ALA A 114 6.46 11.52 33.17
CA ALA A 114 7.22 11.85 34.38
C ALA A 114 7.96 13.20 34.26
N MET A 115 8.56 13.46 33.09
CA MET A 115 9.24 14.73 32.82
C MET A 115 8.28 15.93 32.86
N ASN A 116 7.03 15.74 32.42
CA ASN A 116 6.01 16.78 32.45
C ASN A 116 5.41 16.99 33.85
N ALA A 117 5.50 16.00 34.74
CA ALA A 117 4.97 16.07 36.10
C ALA A 117 5.83 16.92 37.05
N ASP A 118 7.15 16.92 36.90
CA ASP A 118 8.08 17.57 37.84
C ASP A 118 8.38 19.07 37.55
N GLY A 119 7.78 19.64 36.50
CA GLY A 119 7.91 21.05 36.14
C GLY A 119 9.28 21.41 35.53
N PRO A 120 9.33 22.35 34.55
CA PRO A 120 10.50 22.58 33.71
C PRO A 120 11.72 23.25 34.40
N GLU A 121 11.65 23.58 35.70
CA GLU A 121 12.64 24.44 36.37
C GLU A 121 13.58 23.73 37.35
N GLN A 122 13.42 22.43 37.61
CA GLN A 122 14.33 21.71 38.51
C GLN A 122 15.67 21.41 37.84
N LYS A 123 16.74 22.04 38.36
CA LYS A 123 18.11 21.77 37.95
C LYS A 123 18.70 20.64 38.78
N THR A 124 19.13 19.57 38.13
CA THR A 124 19.85 18.47 38.79
C THR A 124 21.29 18.87 39.06
N SER A 125 21.72 18.89 40.33
CA SER A 125 23.13 19.11 40.66
C SER A 125 23.98 17.85 40.47
N ILE A 126 25.31 17.99 40.46
CA ILE A 126 26.24 16.85 40.38
C ILE A 126 26.05 15.87 41.57
N PHE A 127 25.70 16.41 42.74
CA PHE A 127 25.41 15.58 43.90
C PHE A 127 24.09 14.80 43.74
N ASP A 128 23.07 15.43 43.17
CA ASP A 128 21.78 14.78 42.88
C ASP A 128 21.94 13.69 41.83
N LEU A 129 22.81 13.89 40.82
CA LEU A 129 23.18 12.85 39.86
C LEU A 129 23.84 11.65 40.55
N ALA A 130 24.80 11.89 41.45
CA ALA A 130 25.47 10.81 42.18
C ALA A 130 24.49 10.04 43.09
N LYS A 131 23.48 10.73 43.65
CA LYS A 131 22.39 10.10 44.41
C LYS A 131 21.45 9.32 43.50
N ALA A 132 21.09 9.86 42.34
CA ALA A 132 20.26 9.23 41.32
C ALA A 132 20.87 7.93 40.80
N LEU A 133 22.20 7.84 40.66
CA LEU A 133 22.86 6.60 40.25
C LEU A 133 22.74 5.46 41.28
N LYS A 134 22.45 5.78 42.54
CA LYS A 134 22.17 4.79 43.59
C LYS A 134 20.69 4.37 43.61
N ASP A 135 19.82 5.11 42.94
CA ASP A 135 18.43 4.72 42.79
C ASP A 135 18.34 3.47 41.89
N PRO A 136 17.64 2.41 42.33
CA PRO A 136 17.60 1.15 41.61
C PRO A 136 16.91 1.25 40.24
N GLU A 137 15.94 2.14 40.07
CA GLU A 137 15.19 2.31 38.81
C GLU A 137 16.02 3.07 37.78
N ILE A 138 16.70 4.13 38.21
CA ILE A 138 17.62 4.92 37.37
C ILE A 138 18.83 4.06 36.97
N ASN A 139 19.42 3.33 37.93
CA ASN A 139 20.54 2.43 37.65
C ASN A 139 20.18 1.34 36.64
N ARG A 140 18.99 0.74 36.77
CA ARG A 140 18.48 -0.25 35.82
C ARG A 140 18.32 0.34 34.43
N SER A 141 17.77 1.55 34.31
CA SER A 141 17.56 2.23 33.03
C SER A 141 18.88 2.54 32.32
N ILE A 142 19.87 3.05 33.07
CA ILE A 142 21.23 3.28 32.56
C ILE A 142 21.89 1.97 32.13
N THR A 143 21.75 0.90 32.93
CA THR A 143 22.28 -0.42 32.59
C THR A 143 21.66 -0.96 31.30
N MET A 144 20.34 -0.82 31.13
CA MET A 144 19.64 -1.21 29.91
C MET A 144 20.15 -0.42 28.69
N LEU A 145 20.34 0.89 28.83
CA LEU A 145 20.91 1.73 27.78
C LEU A 145 22.31 1.27 27.39
N LEU A 146 23.19 1.02 28.38
CA LEU A 146 24.55 0.53 28.13
C LEU A 146 24.57 -0.84 27.45
N GLN A 147 23.66 -1.75 27.83
CA GLN A 147 23.50 -3.05 27.19
C GLN A 147 23.02 -2.92 25.74
N PHE A 148 22.05 -2.04 25.49
CA PHE A 148 21.58 -1.73 24.14
C PHE A 148 22.71 -1.17 23.26
N LEU A 149 23.45 -0.17 23.75
CA LEU A 149 24.62 0.39 23.06
C LEU A 149 25.69 -0.67 22.77
N ARG A 150 25.94 -1.56 23.74
CA ARG A 150 26.88 -2.68 23.56
C ARG A 150 26.42 -3.66 22.49
N GLY A 151 25.12 -3.95 22.43
CA GLY A 151 24.52 -4.83 21.41
C GLY A 151 24.58 -4.20 20.01
N MET A 152 24.31 -2.90 19.88
CA MET A 152 24.44 -2.20 18.59
C MET A 152 25.88 -2.20 18.04
N GLY A 153 26.88 -2.19 18.93
CA GLY A 153 28.29 -2.21 18.55
C GLY A 153 28.90 -3.61 18.39
N GLN A 154 28.14 -4.68 18.68
CA GLN A 154 28.61 -6.05 18.45
C GLN A 154 28.62 -6.35 16.94
N LYS A 155 29.79 -6.75 16.44
CA LYS A 155 29.97 -7.26 15.08
C LYS A 155 29.50 -8.70 14.97
#